data_AF-A0A510L688-F1
#
_entry.id   AF-A0A510L688-F1
#
_cell.length_a   1.000
_cell.length_b   1.000
_cell.length_c   1.000
_cell.angle_alpha   90.00
_cell.angle_beta   90.00
_cell.angle_gamma   90.00
#
_symmetry.space_group_name_H-M   'P 1'
#
loop_
_entity.id
_entity.type
_entity.pdbx_description
1 polymer ?
#
loop_
_entity_poly.entity_id
_entity_poly.type
_entity_poly.pdbx_seq_one_letter_code
_entity_poly.pdbx_strand_id
1 'polypeptide(L)' 'MGIKLDNVSETMLVTLYARAKDANSKNPILNDKKSFEIFSQLDYDFSKFEKAWASYYGILSRAKVMDNQVKNLWKSIQIV' A
#
# COMPACT_ATOMS: atom_id res chain seq x y z
N MET A 1 22.23 -3.80 -3.08
CA MET A 1 22.54 -2.66 -2.18
C MET A 1 21.22 -2.25 -1.56
N GLY A 2 21.00 -2.52 -0.27
CA GLY A 2 19.74 -2.21 0.41
C GLY A 2 19.57 -0.70 0.62
N ILE A 3 18.34 -0.22 0.51
CA ILE A 3 18.00 1.19 0.77
C ILE A 3 17.96 1.42 2.28
N LYS A 4 18.75 2.38 2.79
CA LYS A 4 18.70 2.79 4.20
C LYS A 4 17.51 3.72 4.45
N LEU A 5 16.82 3.51 5.57
CA LEU A 5 15.54 4.16 5.93
C LEU A 5 15.70 5.27 6.99
N ASP A 6 16.91 5.83 7.14
CA ASP A 6 17.30 6.71 8.26
C ASP A 6 16.38 7.93 8.51
N ASN A 7 15.63 8.39 7.50
CA ASN A 7 14.67 9.51 7.59
C ASN A 7 13.21 9.12 7.26
N VAL A 8 12.91 7.83 7.16
CA VAL A 8 11.56 7.32 6.85
C VAL A 8 10.85 6.94 8.14
N SER A 9 9.67 7.52 8.37
CA SER A 9 8.85 7.12 9.51
C SER A 9 8.39 5.66 9.36
N GLU A 10 8.55 4.88 10.42
CA GLU A 10 8.08 3.51 10.51
C GLU A 10 6.58 3.37 10.21
N THR A 11 5.77 4.37 10.58
CA THR A 11 4.35 4.41 10.25
C THR A 11 4.08 4.33 8.75
N MET A 12 4.96 4.89 7.90
CA MET A 12 4.81 4.76 6.44
C MET A 12 5.05 3.33 5.97
N LEU A 13 5.99 2.61 6.60
CA LEU A 13 6.31 1.22 6.28
C LEU A 13 5.14 0.28 6.55
N VAL A 14 4.31 0.56 7.55
CA VAL A 14 3.07 -0.18 7.80
C VAL A 14 2.13 -0.11 6.59
N THR A 15 1.99 1.09 5.99
CA THR A 15 1.12 1.29 4.82
C THR A 15 1.68 0.65 3.55
N LEU A 16 3.00 0.75 3.35
CA LEU A 16 3.71 0.10 2.26
C LEU A 16 3.55 -1.43 2.34
N TYR A 17 3.78 -2.00 3.53
CA TYR A 17 3.65 -3.43 3.78
C TYR A 17 2.25 -3.95 3.46
N ALA A 18 1.20 -3.28 3.94
CA ALA A 18 -0.18 -3.72 3.69
C ALA A 18 -0.51 -3.77 2.19
N ARG A 19 -0.08 -2.74 1.43
CA ARG A 19 -0.30 -2.68 -0.02
C ARG A 19 0.53 -3.71 -0.79
N ALA A 20 1.79 -3.92 -0.39
CA ALA A 20 2.66 -4.94 -0.97
C ALA A 20 2.14 -6.36 -0.73
N LYS A 21 1.70 -6.65 0.50
CA LYS A 21 1.10 -7.93 0.88
C LYS A 21 -0.21 -8.18 0.12
N ASP A 22 -1.04 -7.15 -0.08
CA ASP A 22 -2.23 -7.23 -0.93
C ASP A 22 -1.87 -7.58 -2.38
N ALA A 23 -0.90 -6.87 -2.97
CA ALA A 23 -0.47 -7.09 -4.35
C ALA A 23 0.11 -8.50 -4.59
N ASN A 24 0.71 -9.13 -3.57
CA ASN A 24 1.21 -10.50 -3.62
C ASN A 24 0.15 -11.56 -3.22
N SER A 25 -1.08 -11.15 -2.90
CA SER A 25 -2.14 -12.08 -2.52
C SER A 25 -2.82 -12.71 -3.75
N LYS A 26 -3.51 -13.84 -3.55
CA LYS A 26 -4.25 -14.54 -4.62
C LYS A 26 -5.35 -13.67 -5.26
N ASN A 27 -5.99 -12.81 -4.46
CA ASN A 27 -7.12 -11.98 -4.86
C ASN A 27 -6.93 -10.54 -4.34
N PRO A 28 -6.07 -9.73 -4.99
CA PRO A 28 -5.71 -8.39 -4.50
C PRO A 28 -6.86 -7.39 -4.58
N ILE A 29 -7.02 -6.54 -3.56
CA ILE A 29 -8.03 -5.46 -3.49
C ILE A 29 -7.61 -4.24 -4.31
N LEU A 30 -6.34 -3.83 -4.16
CA LEU A 30 -5.72 -2.69 -4.83
C LEU A 30 -4.78 -3.15 -5.94
N ASN A 31 -4.07 -4.25 -5.74
CA ASN A 31 -3.03 -4.74 -6.65
C ASN A 31 -1.94 -3.69 -6.94
N ASP A 32 -1.48 -2.99 -5.90
CA ASP A 32 -0.44 -1.97 -5.99
C ASP A 32 0.95 -2.63 -6.18
N LYS A 33 1.27 -2.94 -7.43
CA LYS A 33 2.54 -3.56 -7.82
C LYS A 33 3.75 -2.69 -7.50
N LYS A 34 3.58 -1.35 -7.44
CA LYS A 34 4.69 -0.45 -7.11
C LYS A 34 5.07 -0.56 -5.64
N SER A 35 4.07 -0.68 -4.75
CA SER A 35 4.32 -0.97 -3.34
C SER A 35 5.07 -2.30 -3.17
N PHE A 36 4.73 -3.35 -3.92
CA PHE A 36 5.46 -4.62 -3.90
C PHE A 36 6.92 -4.49 -4.39
N GLU A 37 7.14 -3.77 -5.49
CA GLU A 37 8.46 -3.49 -6.04
C GLU A 37 9.37 -2.72 -5.06
N ILE A 38 8.82 -1.73 -4.37
CA ILE A 38 9.56 -0.97 -3.35
C ILE A 38 9.86 -1.88 -2.16
N PHE A 39 8.84 -2.56 -1.65
CA PHE A 39 8.96 -3.49 -0.51
C PHE A 39 10.06 -4.53 -0.71
N SER A 40 10.18 -5.11 -1.92
CA SER A 40 11.18 -6.17 -2.20
C SER A 40 12.63 -5.68 -2.24
N GLN A 41 12.87 -4.37 -2.26
CA GLN A 41 14.20 -3.75 -2.27
C GLN A 41 14.63 -3.23 -0.90
N LEU A 42 13.73 -3.24 0.09
CA LEU A 42 14.00 -2.75 1.43
C LEU A 42 14.63 -3.84 2.29
N ASP A 43 15.73 -3.48 2.95
CA ASP A 43 16.37 -4.29 3.99
C ASP A 43 15.74 -3.93 5.34
N TYR A 44 14.52 -4.41 5.56
CA TYR A 44 13.74 -4.12 6.76
C TYR A 44 12.91 -5.34 7.18
N ASP A 45 12.88 -5.62 8.49
CA ASP A 45 12.07 -6.70 9.04
C ASP A 45 10.59 -6.28 9.17
N PHE A 46 9.76 -6.77 8.25
CA PHE A 46 8.32 -6.55 8.22
C PHE A 46 7.51 -7.56 9.05
N SER A 47 8.13 -8.58 9.66
CA SER A 47 7.43 -9.64 10.40
C SER A 47 6.55 -9.11 11.53
N LYS A 48 6.96 -7.99 12.15
CA LYS A 48 6.20 -7.28 13.19
C LYS A 48 4.82 -6.79 12.75
N PHE A 49 4.55 -6.66 11.45
CA PHE A 49 3.25 -6.20 10.94
C PHE A 49 2.30 -7.35 10.59
N GLU A 50 2.75 -8.60 10.63
CA GLU A 50 1.97 -9.75 10.13
C GLU A 50 0.64 -9.97 10.84
N LYS A 51 0.60 -9.71 12.15
CA LYS A 51 -0.56 -9.97 13.02
C LYS A 51 -1.60 -8.83 13.01
N ALA A 52 -1.29 -7.70 12.38
CA ALA A 52 -2.13 -6.51 12.39
C ALA A 52 -3.24 -6.55 11.32
N TRP A 53 -4.14 -7.53 11.39
CA TRP A 53 -5.19 -7.74 10.37
C TRP A 53 -6.15 -6.54 10.25
N ALA A 54 -6.50 -5.90 11.37
CA ALA A 54 -7.38 -4.73 11.37
C ALA A 54 -6.72 -3.55 10.62
N SER A 55 -5.43 -3.30 10.87
CA SER A 55 -4.66 -2.29 10.16
C SER A 55 -4.54 -2.63 8.67
N TYR A 56 -4.29 -3.89 8.33
CA TYR A 56 -4.21 -4.37 6.94
C TYR A 56 -5.47 -3.99 6.15
N TYR A 57 -6.65 -4.43 6.60
CA TYR A 57 -7.89 -4.11 5.88
C TYR A 57 -8.29 -2.64 5.98
N GLY A 58 -8.00 -1.97 7.10
CA GLY A 58 -8.24 -0.53 7.25
C GLY A 58 -7.42 0.32 6.27
N ILE A 59 -6.17 -0.06 6.00
CA ILE A 59 -5.30 0.61 5.02
C ILE A 59 -5.83 0.40 3.61
N LEU A 60 -6.15 -0.85 3.24
CA LEU A 60 -6.66 -1.18 1.90
C LEU A 60 -7.99 -0.50 1.61
N SER A 61 -8.89 -0.48 2.60
CA SER A 61 -10.20 0.17 2.49
C SER A 61 -10.06 1.67 2.24
N ARG A 62 -9.21 2.37 3.02
CA ARG A 62 -8.96 3.81 2.85
C ARG A 62 -8.39 4.12 1.46
N ALA A 63 -7.40 3.36 1.02
CA ALA A 63 -6.80 3.54 -0.30
C ALA A 63 -7.84 3.30 -1.42
N LYS A 64 -8.66 2.25 -1.32
CA LYS A 64 -9.70 1.96 -2.32
C LYS A 64 -10.74 3.07 -2.42
N VAL A 65 -11.16 3.61 -1.28
CA VAL A 65 -12.11 4.74 -1.24
C VAL A 65 -11.48 5.95 -1.94
N MET A 66 -10.24 6.30 -1.60
CA MET A 66 -9.53 7.43 -2.25
C MET A 66 -9.37 7.22 -3.76
N ASP A 67 -8.95 6.04 -4.22
CA ASP A 67 -8.83 5.71 -5.64
C ASP A 67 -10.17 5.86 -6.38
N ASN A 68 -11.27 5.42 -5.76
CA ASN A 68 -12.60 5.55 -6.33
C ASN A 68 -13.04 7.02 -6.41
N GLN A 69 -12.76 7.84 -5.39
CA GLN A 69 -13.05 9.27 -5.41
C GLN A 69 -12.28 9.97 -6.54
N VAL A 70 -10.99 9.69 -6.70
CA VAL A 70 -10.17 10.26 -7.78
C VAL A 70 -10.67 9.82 -9.15
N LYS A 71 -11.04 8.54 -9.32
CA LYS A 71 -11.63 8.03 -10.58
C LYS A 71 -12.95 8.72 -10.91
N ASN A 72 -13.80 8.97 -9.91
CA ASN A 72 -15.07 9.65 -10.11
C ASN A 72 -14.86 11.12 -10.48
N LEU A 73 -13.94 11.81 -9.79
CA LEU A 73 -13.54 13.17 -10.13
C LEU A 73 -13.01 13.25 -11.56
N TRP A 74 -12.10 12.35 -11.93
CA TRP A 74 -11.56 12.28 -13.30
C TRP A 74 -12.65 12.11 -14.35
N LYS A 75 -13.60 11.20 -14.12
CA LYS A 75 -14.76 11.00 -15.01
C LYS A 75 -15.62 12.27 -15.13
N SER A 76 -15.88 12.99 -14.03
CA SER A 76 -16.67 14.22 -14.09
C SER A 76 -16.00 15.34 -14.89
N ILE A 77 -14.66 15.42 -14.87
CA ILE A 77 -13.91 16.45 -15.60
C ILE A 77 -13.89 16.15 -17.10
N GLN A 78 -13.88 14.88 -17.52
CA GLN A 78 -13.91 14.52 -18.95
C GLN A 78 -15.27 14.67 -19.63
N ILE A 79 -16.33 14.96 -18.87
CA ILE A 79 -17.69 15.15 -19.38
C ILE A 79 -18.01 16.65 -19.59
N VAL A 80 -17.09 17.55 -19.22
CA VAL A 80 -17.16 19.00 -19.47
C VAL A 80 -16.30 19.38 -20.66
#